data_AF-A0A031G9R4-F1
#
_entry.id   AF-A0A031G9R4-F1
#
_cell.length_a   1.000
_cell.length_b   1.000
_cell.length_c   1.000
_cell.angle_alpha   90.00
_cell.angle_beta   90.00
_cell.angle_gamma   90.00
#
_symmetry.space_group_name_H-M   'P 1'
#
loop_
_entity.id
_entity.type
_entity.pdbx_description
1 polymer ?
#
loop_
_entity_poly.entity_id
_entity_poly.type
_entity_poly.pdbx_seq_one_letter_code
_entity_poly.pdbx_strand_id
1 'polypeptide(L)'
;MAYYVFNIGLPATSEWWAQNLDRKVITAGYKGQSGDRGDIILNQLIPGDWVIAYVNGHGYVGAGIVLGYETYRLHLQLPSGSLSDHRHERAVDWRYFVEDISHAVNIDEANRQQPRQTKESIDSEKHAERMIGEIQARSGDRKGRHGRLRWELVREAVFDLGRAVSVAEVRALIAMRDPQFNSENIRPDLEKMSVNSDIRAHYQGVKKGRRSDSGHAADRLFKTFSFSETKVRYEPYIPEVHGVWILEYDFAGNGKVYQAPQTLIAHAATLARREVDAIEMAPIDSELDGRKRVLMQVAMRQGQFNFRSLMLVAYEEKCAVTGCSTVDVLEAAHIIPYRGIHTNRTDNGLLLRSDIHTLFDMGRLWIDPKTMAVRLASDMKNTDYWQYEGVKISLPKSRNDWPNPKHLTKHIEDSSPAK
;
A
#
# COMPACT_ATOMS: atom_id res chain seq x y z
N MET A 1 14.31 -6.13 10.87
CA MET A 1 14.53 -6.52 9.48
C MET A 1 14.78 -8.01 9.47
N ALA A 2 14.01 -8.77 8.70
CA ALA A 2 14.22 -10.20 8.47
C ALA A 2 14.76 -10.46 7.06
N TYR A 3 15.22 -11.68 6.85
CA TYR A 3 15.83 -12.12 5.60
C TYR A 3 15.16 -13.41 5.15
N TYR A 4 14.81 -13.46 3.87
CA TYR A 4 14.15 -14.61 3.28
C TYR A 4 14.93 -15.13 2.08
N VAL A 5 15.07 -16.44 1.96
CA VAL A 5 15.39 -17.07 0.67
C VAL A 5 14.08 -17.29 -0.08
N PHE A 6 14.07 -16.97 -1.37
CA PHE A 6 12.90 -17.14 -2.22
C PHE A 6 13.26 -17.86 -3.51
N ASN A 7 12.69 -19.04 -3.72
CA ASN A 7 12.87 -19.83 -4.93
C ASN A 7 11.98 -19.26 -6.04
N ILE A 8 12.57 -18.78 -7.13
CA ILE A 8 11.84 -18.11 -8.21
C ILE A 8 11.18 -19.08 -9.21
N GLY A 9 11.23 -20.39 -8.95
CA GLY A 9 10.54 -21.41 -9.72
C GLY A 9 11.16 -21.72 -11.07
N LEU A 10 10.33 -22.13 -12.03
CA LEU A 10 10.72 -22.49 -13.39
C LEU A 10 10.14 -21.49 -14.39
N PRO A 11 10.79 -21.31 -15.56
CA PRO A 11 11.99 -22.03 -16.02
C PRO A 11 13.29 -21.46 -15.41
N ALA A 12 14.25 -22.33 -15.09
CA ALA A 12 15.52 -21.93 -14.50
C ALA A 12 16.49 -21.40 -15.58
N THR A 13 16.20 -20.24 -16.17
CA THR A 13 17.02 -19.63 -17.23
C THR A 13 17.32 -18.16 -16.96
N SER A 14 18.40 -17.65 -17.59
CA SER A 14 18.79 -16.24 -17.51
C SER A 14 17.73 -15.30 -18.09
N GLU A 15 16.98 -15.73 -19.10
CA GLU A 15 15.87 -14.95 -19.68
C GLU A 15 14.71 -14.81 -18.69
N TRP A 16 14.35 -15.88 -17.96
CA TRP A 16 13.32 -15.79 -16.93
C TRP A 16 13.74 -14.89 -15.78
N TRP A 17 15.00 -15.03 -15.34
CA TRP A 17 15.54 -14.15 -14.32
C TRP A 17 15.56 -12.69 -14.77
N ALA A 18 15.99 -12.42 -16.00
CA ALA A 18 15.95 -11.08 -16.60
C ALA A 18 14.53 -10.48 -16.63
N GLN A 19 13.49 -11.29 -16.88
CA GLN A 19 12.10 -10.81 -16.80
C GLN A 19 11.71 -10.38 -15.38
N ASN A 20 12.17 -11.08 -14.34
CA ASN A 20 11.90 -10.71 -12.95
C ASN A 20 12.66 -9.44 -12.55
N LEU A 21 13.89 -9.27 -13.04
CA LEU A 21 14.70 -8.06 -12.86
C LEU A 21 14.09 -6.83 -13.54
N ASP A 22 13.72 -6.95 -14.83
CA ASP A 22 13.14 -5.86 -15.62
C ASP A 22 11.82 -5.37 -15.01
N ARG A 23 10.96 -6.32 -14.62
CA ARG A 23 9.67 -6.04 -13.99
C ARG A 23 9.78 -5.68 -12.50
N LYS A 24 10.97 -5.86 -11.90
CA LYS A 24 11.27 -5.59 -10.48
C LYS A 24 10.34 -6.35 -9.53
N VAL A 25 10.21 -7.66 -9.76
CA VAL A 25 9.31 -8.53 -8.98
C VAL A 25 10.00 -9.82 -8.55
N ILE A 26 9.41 -10.44 -7.53
CA ILE A 26 9.45 -11.89 -7.29
C ILE A 26 8.08 -12.47 -7.61
N THR A 27 8.05 -13.72 -8.07
CA THR A 27 6.83 -14.36 -8.57
C THR A 27 6.64 -15.75 -7.97
N ALA A 28 5.40 -16.22 -7.87
CA ALA A 28 5.08 -17.55 -7.35
C ALA A 28 4.08 -18.31 -8.24
N GLY A 29 4.46 -19.54 -8.62
CA GLY A 29 3.66 -20.47 -9.40
C GLY A 29 2.82 -21.39 -8.51
N TYR A 30 1.54 -21.06 -8.36
CA TYR A 30 0.55 -21.88 -7.64
C TYR A 30 -0.75 -21.95 -8.46
N LYS A 31 -1.91 -22.06 -7.80
CA LYS A 31 -3.20 -22.25 -8.49
C LYS A 31 -3.66 -20.99 -9.22
N GLY A 32 -3.07 -19.82 -8.94
CA GLY A 32 -3.42 -18.58 -9.62
C GLY A 32 -4.76 -18.03 -9.14
N GLN A 33 -5.07 -18.22 -7.86
CA GLN A 33 -6.33 -17.85 -7.26
C GLN A 33 -6.08 -17.13 -5.94
N SER A 34 -6.95 -16.18 -5.59
CA SER A 34 -6.84 -15.52 -4.28
C SER A 34 -7.03 -16.54 -3.15
N GLY A 35 -6.25 -16.39 -2.08
CA GLY A 35 -6.24 -17.27 -0.93
C GLY A 35 -5.44 -18.57 -1.13
N ASP A 36 -4.83 -18.77 -2.30
CA ASP A 36 -3.94 -19.90 -2.50
C ASP A 36 -2.56 -19.70 -1.86
N ARG A 37 -1.67 -20.67 -2.01
CA ARG A 37 -0.36 -20.64 -1.35
C ARG A 37 0.57 -19.55 -1.90
N GLY A 38 0.40 -19.13 -3.15
CA GLY A 38 1.18 -18.04 -3.75
C GLY A 38 0.78 -16.68 -3.18
N ASP A 39 -0.53 -16.47 -3.05
CA ASP A 39 -1.11 -15.32 -2.37
C ASP A 39 -0.57 -15.21 -0.94
N ILE A 40 -0.70 -16.29 -0.17
CA ILE A 40 -0.28 -16.32 1.24
C ILE A 40 1.23 -16.06 1.39
N ILE A 41 2.07 -16.73 0.60
CA ILE A 41 3.53 -16.64 0.78
C ILE A 41 4.05 -15.24 0.46
N LEU A 42 3.58 -14.63 -0.63
CA LEU A 42 4.01 -13.29 -1.02
C LEU A 42 3.46 -12.21 -0.09
N ASN A 43 2.23 -12.35 0.41
CA ASN A 43 1.66 -11.40 1.38
C ASN A 43 2.21 -11.57 2.81
N GLN A 44 2.86 -12.69 3.11
CA GLN A 44 3.61 -12.86 4.36
C GLN A 44 5.01 -12.23 4.34
N LEU A 45 5.51 -11.77 3.18
CA LEU A 45 6.76 -11.02 3.13
C LEU A 45 6.51 -9.60 3.65
N ILE A 46 7.27 -9.20 4.66
CA ILE A 46 7.10 -7.89 5.30
C ILE A 46 7.82 -6.83 4.47
N PRO A 47 7.18 -5.71 4.12
CA PRO A 47 7.86 -4.60 3.43
C PRO A 47 9.08 -4.11 4.20
N GLY A 48 10.17 -3.85 3.48
CA GLY A 48 11.45 -3.44 4.07
C GLY A 48 12.36 -4.61 4.45
N ASP A 49 11.86 -5.85 4.48
CA ASP A 49 12.70 -7.03 4.68
C ASP A 49 13.44 -7.42 3.39
N TRP A 50 14.53 -8.18 3.57
CA TRP A 50 15.34 -8.67 2.47
C TRP A 50 14.79 -9.96 1.88
N VAL A 51 14.85 -10.07 0.57
CA VAL A 51 14.64 -11.32 -0.16
C VAL A 51 15.85 -11.65 -1.01
N ILE A 52 16.31 -12.90 -0.93
CA ILE A 52 17.41 -13.45 -1.70
C ILE A 52 16.83 -14.48 -2.69
N ALA A 53 16.86 -14.16 -3.97
CA ALA A 53 16.37 -15.01 -5.05
C ALA A 53 17.28 -16.22 -5.26
N TYR A 54 16.66 -17.39 -5.36
CA TYR A 54 17.30 -18.66 -5.66
C TYR A 54 16.72 -19.28 -6.94
N VAL A 55 17.59 -19.81 -7.79
CA VAL A 55 17.26 -20.53 -9.03
C VAL A 55 17.64 -21.99 -8.87
N ASN A 56 16.69 -22.90 -9.15
CA ASN A 56 16.90 -24.34 -9.06
C ASN A 56 18.04 -24.81 -9.97
N GLY A 57 18.98 -25.57 -9.40
CA GLY A 57 20.13 -26.12 -10.13
C GLY A 57 21.29 -25.14 -10.35
N HIS A 58 21.14 -23.87 -9.94
CA HIS A 58 22.17 -22.84 -10.15
C HIS A 58 22.64 -22.22 -8.83
N GLY A 59 21.75 -21.62 -8.04
CA GLY A 59 22.14 -20.94 -6.80
C GLY A 59 21.41 -19.62 -6.59
N TYR A 60 22.01 -18.76 -5.77
CA TYR A 60 21.48 -17.45 -5.42
C TYR A 60 21.89 -16.39 -6.45
N VAL A 61 20.91 -15.69 -7.01
CA VAL A 61 21.10 -14.84 -8.19
C VAL A 61 20.85 -13.35 -7.92
N GLY A 62 20.16 -13.03 -6.84
CA GLY A 62 19.81 -11.64 -6.53
C GLY A 62 19.41 -11.43 -5.08
N ALA A 63 19.62 -10.22 -4.59
CA ALA A 63 19.19 -9.78 -3.27
C ALA A 63 18.54 -8.39 -3.39
N GLY A 64 17.37 -8.24 -2.78
CA GLY A 64 16.60 -7.00 -2.85
C GLY A 64 15.69 -6.79 -1.65
N ILE A 65 15.07 -5.61 -1.61
CA ILE A 65 14.15 -5.22 -0.55
C ILE A 65 12.71 -5.44 -1.01
N VAL A 66 11.91 -6.12 -0.19
CA VAL A 66 10.48 -6.32 -0.45
C VAL A 66 9.75 -4.99 -0.36
N LEU A 67 8.97 -4.66 -1.39
CA LEU A 67 8.16 -3.43 -1.42
C LEU A 67 6.78 -3.61 -0.77
N GLY A 68 6.04 -2.51 -0.63
CA GLY A 68 4.80 -2.42 0.14
C GLY A 68 3.69 -3.39 -0.28
N TYR A 69 2.73 -3.63 0.64
CA TYR A 69 1.62 -4.58 0.45
C TYR A 69 0.80 -4.35 -0.81
N GLU A 70 0.64 -3.09 -1.16
CA GLU A 70 -0.04 -2.60 -2.35
C GLU A 70 0.60 -3.02 -3.68
N THR A 71 1.84 -3.52 -3.67
CA THR A 71 2.54 -3.97 -4.89
C THR A 71 2.23 -5.42 -5.28
N TYR A 72 1.50 -6.16 -4.46
CA TYR A 72 1.05 -7.50 -4.82
C TYR A 72 0.07 -7.46 -5.99
N ARG A 73 0.25 -8.37 -6.96
CA ARG A 73 -0.68 -8.55 -8.08
C ARG A 73 -0.98 -10.04 -8.28
N LEU A 74 -2.25 -10.32 -8.53
CA LEU A 74 -2.72 -11.60 -9.05
C LEU A 74 -3.18 -11.39 -10.50
N HIS A 75 -2.48 -12.02 -11.44
CA HIS A 75 -2.79 -11.98 -12.86
C HIS A 75 -3.83 -13.04 -13.21
N LEU A 76 -5.05 -12.62 -13.57
CA LEU A 76 -6.11 -13.53 -14.04
C LEU A 76 -5.74 -14.20 -15.37
N GLN A 77 -4.92 -13.53 -16.17
CA GLN A 77 -4.32 -14.03 -17.41
C GLN A 77 -2.83 -13.72 -17.38
N LEU A 78 -1.99 -14.65 -17.84
CA LEU A 78 -0.54 -14.44 -17.83
C LEU A 78 -0.17 -13.19 -18.64
N PRO A 79 0.77 -12.35 -18.14
CA PRO A 79 1.29 -11.24 -18.91
C PRO A 79 1.80 -11.71 -20.28
N SER A 80 1.53 -10.93 -21.33
CA SER A 80 2.01 -11.25 -22.68
C SER A 80 3.53 -11.41 -22.68
N GLY A 81 4.03 -12.53 -23.20
CA GLY A 81 5.46 -12.85 -23.24
C GLY A 81 6.05 -13.40 -21.93
N SER A 82 5.23 -13.71 -20.91
CA SER A 82 5.71 -14.39 -19.70
C SER A 82 6.35 -15.74 -20.03
N LEU A 83 7.57 -15.96 -19.55
CA LEU A 83 8.27 -17.25 -19.71
C LEU A 83 7.85 -18.30 -18.68
N SER A 84 7.05 -17.90 -17.68
CA SER A 84 6.53 -18.76 -16.62
C SER A 84 5.01 -18.69 -16.53
N ASP A 85 4.41 -19.69 -15.89
CA ASP A 85 2.98 -19.75 -15.55
C ASP A 85 2.65 -19.07 -14.21
N HIS A 86 3.62 -18.39 -13.61
CA HIS A 86 3.45 -17.65 -12.37
C HIS A 86 2.44 -16.50 -12.52
N ARG A 87 1.40 -16.54 -11.70
CA ARG A 87 0.32 -15.52 -11.69
C ARG A 87 0.36 -14.60 -10.49
N HIS A 88 1.11 -14.96 -9.45
CA HIS A 88 1.29 -14.14 -8.27
C HIS A 88 2.62 -13.42 -8.35
N GLU A 89 2.64 -12.13 -8.05
CA GLU A 89 3.88 -11.37 -7.98
C GLU A 89 3.86 -10.31 -6.90
N ARG A 90 5.06 -9.95 -6.48
CA ARG A 90 5.31 -8.91 -5.49
C ARG A 90 6.52 -8.09 -5.90
N ALA A 91 6.44 -6.77 -5.80
CA ALA A 91 7.55 -5.92 -6.21
C ALA A 91 8.71 -5.98 -5.23
N VAL A 92 9.92 -5.95 -5.78
CA VAL A 92 11.19 -6.03 -5.07
C VAL A 92 12.15 -5.01 -5.66
N ASP A 93 12.78 -4.23 -4.80
CA ASP A 93 13.87 -3.33 -5.16
C ASP A 93 15.18 -4.12 -5.14
N TRP A 94 15.51 -4.75 -6.28
CA TRP A 94 16.73 -5.53 -6.45
C TRP A 94 17.97 -4.65 -6.29
N ARG A 95 18.75 -4.90 -5.24
CA ARG A 95 19.97 -4.13 -4.91
C ARG A 95 21.21 -4.73 -5.56
N TYR A 96 21.30 -6.04 -5.56
CA TYR A 96 22.42 -6.79 -6.10
C TYR A 96 21.89 -7.99 -6.88
N PHE A 97 22.49 -8.29 -8.02
CA PHE A 97 22.11 -9.44 -8.84
C PHE A 97 23.17 -9.73 -9.89
N VAL A 98 23.22 -10.99 -10.32
CA VAL A 98 23.92 -11.42 -11.53
C VAL A 98 22.93 -11.43 -12.69
N GLU A 99 23.36 -11.04 -13.89
CA GLU A 99 22.48 -11.04 -15.08
C GLU A 99 22.35 -12.44 -15.68
N ASP A 100 23.46 -13.20 -15.67
CA ASP A 100 23.49 -14.60 -16.09
C ASP A 100 23.52 -15.52 -14.86
N ILE A 101 22.57 -16.46 -14.79
CA ILE A 101 22.44 -17.41 -13.69
C ILE A 101 23.63 -18.38 -13.60
N SER A 102 24.46 -18.49 -14.65
CA SER A 102 25.72 -19.22 -14.60
C SER A 102 26.70 -18.65 -13.56
N HIS A 103 26.55 -17.37 -13.19
CA HIS A 103 27.33 -16.68 -12.16
C HIS A 103 26.66 -16.69 -10.78
N ALA A 104 25.62 -17.50 -10.58
CA ALA A 104 24.95 -17.60 -9.29
C ALA A 104 25.93 -18.01 -8.17
N VAL A 105 25.70 -17.50 -6.97
CA VAL A 105 26.38 -18.00 -5.78
C VAL A 105 25.84 -19.39 -5.48
N ASN A 106 26.67 -20.43 -5.59
CA ASN A 106 26.19 -21.79 -5.40
C ASN A 106 25.96 -22.10 -3.90
N ILE A 107 25.33 -23.24 -3.64
CA ILE A 107 24.91 -23.65 -2.29
C ILE A 107 26.10 -23.91 -1.33
N ASP A 108 27.22 -24.40 -1.86
CA ASP A 108 28.42 -24.70 -1.06
C ASP A 108 29.11 -23.41 -0.64
N GLU A 109 29.25 -22.45 -1.57
CA GLU A 109 29.77 -21.11 -1.31
C GLU A 109 28.91 -20.35 -0.30
N ALA A 110 27.59 -20.40 -0.47
CA ALA A 110 26.65 -19.80 0.46
C ALA A 110 26.61 -20.51 1.83
N ASN A 111 27.27 -21.67 1.99
CA ASN A 111 27.19 -22.57 3.15
C ASN A 111 25.73 -22.80 3.59
N ARG A 112 24.86 -23.11 2.63
CA ARG A 112 23.43 -23.35 2.87
C ARG A 112 22.92 -24.43 1.93
N GLN A 113 21.96 -25.23 2.38
CA GLN A 113 21.29 -26.19 1.50
C GLN A 113 20.31 -25.50 0.54
N GLN A 114 20.01 -26.17 -0.57
CA GLN A 114 18.93 -25.75 -1.46
C GLN A 114 17.61 -25.54 -0.67
N PRO A 115 16.85 -24.46 -0.97
CA PRO A 115 15.59 -24.20 -0.29
C PRO A 115 14.60 -25.35 -0.55
N ARG A 116 14.01 -25.87 0.53
CA ARG A 116 13.00 -26.93 0.55
C ARG A 116 11.61 -26.41 0.23
N GLN A 117 11.39 -25.10 0.39
CA GLN A 117 10.13 -24.43 0.09
C GLN A 117 10.36 -23.17 -0.75
N THR A 118 9.28 -22.65 -1.35
CA THR A 118 9.32 -21.42 -2.14
C THR A 118 9.83 -20.22 -1.35
N LYS A 119 9.57 -20.18 -0.03
CA LYS A 119 10.07 -19.15 0.88
C LYS A 119 10.58 -19.80 2.17
N GLU A 120 11.74 -19.38 2.63
CA GLU A 120 12.31 -19.77 3.93
C GLU A 120 12.91 -18.56 4.64
N SER A 121 12.81 -18.52 5.98
CA SER A 121 13.56 -17.53 6.75
C SER A 121 15.05 -17.89 6.80
N ILE A 122 15.87 -16.85 6.92
CA ILE A 122 17.26 -16.97 7.34
C ILE A 122 17.33 -16.45 8.77
N ASP A 123 17.62 -17.35 9.71
CA ASP A 123 17.57 -17.05 11.14
C ASP A 123 18.80 -16.27 11.63
N SER A 124 19.87 -16.23 10.83
CA SER A 124 21.11 -15.52 11.13
C SER A 124 21.33 -14.34 10.19
N GLU A 125 21.23 -13.13 10.73
CA GLU A 125 21.50 -11.86 10.02
C GLU A 125 22.90 -11.85 9.40
N LYS A 126 23.93 -12.22 10.18
CA LYS A 126 25.32 -12.30 9.70
C LYS A 126 25.47 -13.25 8.50
N HIS A 127 24.72 -14.35 8.48
CA HIS A 127 24.75 -15.28 7.34
C HIS A 127 24.07 -14.66 6.11
N ALA A 128 22.91 -14.02 6.29
CA ALA A 128 22.22 -13.33 5.22
C ALA A 128 23.09 -12.20 4.61
N GLU A 129 23.73 -11.38 5.45
CA GLU A 129 24.64 -10.32 5.00
C GLU A 129 25.83 -10.87 4.21
N ARG A 130 26.40 -12.01 4.63
CA ARG A 130 27.48 -12.66 3.87
C ARG A 130 27.02 -13.07 2.47
N MET A 131 25.85 -13.71 2.38
CA MET A 131 25.27 -14.11 1.09
C MET A 131 25.01 -12.89 0.18
N ILE A 132 24.49 -11.80 0.75
CA ILE A 132 24.28 -10.54 0.03
C ILE A 132 25.63 -9.99 -0.48
N GLY A 133 26.67 -10.01 0.35
CA GLY A 133 28.02 -9.59 -0.04
C GLY A 133 28.62 -10.44 -1.17
N GLU A 134 28.39 -11.75 -1.16
CA GLU A 134 28.82 -12.67 -2.22
C GLU A 134 28.09 -12.40 -3.56
N ILE A 135 26.80 -12.09 -3.53
CA ILE A 135 26.02 -11.68 -4.71
C ILE A 135 26.50 -10.32 -5.20
N GLN A 136 26.74 -9.38 -4.28
CA GLN A 136 27.25 -8.05 -4.60
C GLN A 136 28.61 -8.11 -5.30
N ALA A 137 29.54 -8.95 -4.84
CA ALA A 137 30.86 -9.10 -5.44
C ALA A 137 30.80 -9.63 -6.89
N ARG A 138 29.76 -10.40 -7.24
CA ARG A 138 29.52 -10.96 -8.58
C ARG A 138 28.58 -10.11 -9.43
N SER A 139 27.88 -9.16 -8.82
CA SER A 139 27.09 -8.17 -9.53
C SER A 139 28.07 -7.34 -10.36
N GLY A 140 28.13 -7.60 -11.67
CA GLY A 140 29.15 -7.04 -12.56
C GLY A 140 29.38 -5.56 -12.31
N ASP A 141 30.65 -5.15 -12.34
CA ASP A 141 31.11 -3.81 -12.01
C ASP A 141 30.37 -2.78 -12.89
N ARG A 142 29.23 -2.26 -12.43
CA ARG A 142 28.47 -1.19 -13.10
C ARG A 142 29.17 0.15 -12.91
N LYS A 143 30.50 0.18 -13.03
CA LYS A 143 31.27 1.37 -13.35
C LYS A 143 31.25 1.56 -14.87
N GLY A 144 30.20 2.23 -15.35
CA GLY A 144 30.24 2.91 -16.65
C GLY A 144 29.70 2.14 -17.85
N ARG A 145 28.36 2.05 -17.96
CA ARG A 145 27.70 2.27 -19.27
C ARG A 145 26.23 2.67 -19.20
N HIS A 146 25.58 2.54 -18.05
CA HIS A 146 24.53 3.45 -17.57
C HIS A 146 24.90 3.70 -16.11
N GLY A 147 25.67 4.76 -15.84
CA GLY A 147 25.86 5.20 -14.46
C GLY A 147 24.47 5.40 -13.85
N ARG A 148 24.24 4.87 -12.63
CA ARG A 148 23.03 5.12 -11.82
C ARG A 148 22.45 6.46 -12.23
N LEU A 149 21.24 6.48 -12.78
CA LEU A 149 20.70 7.73 -13.31
C LEU A 149 20.82 8.75 -12.16
N ARG A 150 21.48 9.91 -12.37
CA ARG A 150 21.86 10.83 -11.27
C ARG A 150 20.72 11.10 -10.27
N TRP A 151 19.49 11.14 -10.78
CA TRP A 151 18.27 11.36 -10.01
C TRP A 151 17.86 10.17 -9.11
N GLU A 152 18.30 8.94 -9.37
CA GLU A 152 18.02 7.75 -8.53
C GLU A 152 18.74 7.81 -7.19
N LEU A 153 19.99 8.31 -7.15
CA LEU A 153 20.72 8.54 -5.90
C LEU A 153 20.03 9.63 -5.05
N VAL A 154 19.57 10.68 -5.71
CA VAL A 154 18.78 11.75 -5.09
C VAL A 154 17.46 11.20 -4.55
N ARG A 155 16.78 10.34 -5.30
CA ARG A 155 15.55 9.65 -4.86
C ARG A 155 15.82 8.77 -3.63
N GLU A 156 16.82 7.89 -3.69
CA GLU A 156 17.17 6.98 -2.59
C GLU A 156 17.44 7.76 -1.30
N ALA A 157 18.20 8.86 -1.38
CA ALA A 157 18.49 9.70 -0.22
C ALA A 157 17.22 10.28 0.45
N VAL A 158 16.18 10.59 -0.34
CA VAL A 158 14.87 11.04 0.20
C VAL A 158 14.11 9.87 0.82
N PHE A 159 14.09 8.71 0.15
CA PHE A 159 13.35 7.53 0.60
C PHE A 159 13.94 6.92 1.88
N ASP A 160 15.27 6.89 2.03
CA ASP A 160 15.95 6.29 3.18
C ASP A 160 15.70 7.06 4.48
N LEU A 161 15.40 8.36 4.40
CA LEU A 161 15.10 9.18 5.57
C LEU A 161 13.64 9.06 6.03
N GLY A 162 12.75 8.53 5.20
CA GLY A 162 11.35 8.24 5.56
C GLY A 162 10.52 9.45 6.01
N ARG A 163 11.01 10.68 5.83
CA ARG A 163 10.36 11.94 6.22
C ARG A 163 10.65 13.05 5.20
N ALA A 164 10.03 14.22 5.38
CA ALA A 164 10.33 15.39 4.56
C ALA A 164 11.76 15.93 4.79
N VAL A 165 12.53 16.06 3.71
CA VAL A 165 13.96 16.41 3.74
C VAL A 165 14.27 17.68 2.96
N SER A 166 15.25 18.42 3.44
CA SER A 166 15.81 19.59 2.76
C SER A 166 16.89 19.19 1.74
N VAL A 167 17.18 20.09 0.79
CA VAL A 167 18.29 19.93 -0.18
C VAL A 167 19.63 19.73 0.54
N ALA A 168 19.82 20.37 1.70
CA ALA A 168 21.06 20.26 2.49
C ALA A 168 21.22 18.86 3.10
N GLU A 169 20.15 18.26 3.62
CA GLU A 169 20.15 16.89 4.16
C GLU A 169 20.44 15.87 3.04
N VAL A 170 19.80 16.03 1.88
CA VAL A 170 20.06 15.18 0.69
C VAL A 170 21.51 15.32 0.24
N ARG A 171 22.05 16.54 0.22
CA ARG A 171 23.45 16.80 -0.12
C ARG A 171 24.42 16.12 0.84
N ALA A 172 24.17 16.19 2.14
CA ALA A 172 25.02 15.54 3.15
C ALA A 172 25.03 14.01 2.97
N LEU A 173 23.87 13.40 2.73
CA LEU A 173 23.77 11.96 2.48
C LEU A 173 24.47 11.52 1.21
N ILE A 174 24.28 12.26 0.11
CA ILE A 174 24.92 11.92 -1.17
C ILE A 174 26.43 12.10 -1.07
N ALA A 175 26.92 13.16 -0.42
CA ALA A 175 28.37 13.36 -0.24
C ALA A 175 29.05 12.21 0.53
N MET A 176 28.35 11.56 1.46
CA MET A 176 28.85 10.38 2.16
C MET A 176 28.86 9.12 1.27
N ARG A 177 27.95 9.02 0.31
CA ARG A 177 27.78 7.84 -0.56
C ARG A 177 28.59 7.91 -1.85
N ASP A 178 28.70 9.11 -2.41
CA ASP A 178 29.39 9.41 -3.66
C ASP A 178 30.01 10.83 -3.59
N PRO A 179 31.25 10.94 -3.12
CA PRO A 179 31.97 12.21 -3.05
C PRO A 179 32.20 12.89 -4.41
N GLN A 180 32.05 12.17 -5.53
CA GLN A 180 32.22 12.72 -6.88
C GLN A 180 30.91 13.28 -7.46
N PHE A 181 29.79 13.13 -6.75
CA PHE A 181 28.50 13.64 -7.20
C PHE A 181 28.47 15.17 -7.25
N ASN A 182 28.11 15.74 -8.41
CA ASN A 182 27.94 17.19 -8.52
C ASN A 182 26.67 17.65 -7.76
N SER A 183 26.90 18.24 -6.59
CA SER A 183 25.86 18.72 -5.68
C SER A 183 24.94 19.82 -6.22
N GLU A 184 25.30 20.47 -7.33
CA GLU A 184 24.46 21.46 -8.02
C GLU A 184 23.24 20.82 -8.70
N ASN A 185 23.33 19.53 -9.08
CA ASN A 185 22.23 18.81 -9.75
C ASN A 185 21.15 18.32 -8.79
N ILE A 186 21.40 18.32 -7.47
CA ILE A 186 20.47 17.76 -6.47
C ILE A 186 19.11 18.47 -6.54
N ARG A 187 19.10 19.80 -6.56
CA ARG A 187 17.86 20.57 -6.59
C ARG A 187 17.09 20.38 -7.90
N PRO A 188 17.72 20.52 -9.10
CA PRO A 188 17.09 20.15 -10.36
C PRO A 188 16.47 18.75 -10.37
N ASP A 189 17.18 17.75 -9.83
CA ASP A 189 16.68 16.36 -9.78
C ASP A 189 15.48 16.21 -8.85
N LEU A 190 15.50 16.85 -7.68
CA LEU A 190 14.37 16.89 -6.75
C LEU A 190 13.13 17.55 -7.38
N GLU A 191 13.31 18.71 -8.02
CA GLU A 191 12.22 19.44 -8.68
C GLU A 191 11.65 18.65 -9.87
N LYS A 192 12.51 18.04 -10.69
CA LYS A 192 12.11 17.17 -11.80
C LYS A 192 11.24 15.98 -11.34
N MET A 193 11.60 15.37 -10.21
CA MET A 193 10.88 14.23 -9.63
C MET A 193 9.64 14.61 -8.83
N SER A 194 9.48 15.89 -8.50
CA SER A 194 8.38 16.39 -7.69
C SER A 194 7.12 16.59 -8.52
N VAL A 195 6.01 15.95 -8.14
CA VAL A 195 4.79 15.95 -8.95
C VAL A 195 4.09 17.31 -9.02
N ASN A 196 4.26 18.12 -7.98
CA ASN A 196 3.70 19.44 -7.81
C ASN A 196 4.69 20.58 -8.11
N SER A 197 5.86 20.25 -8.67
CA SER A 197 6.82 21.26 -9.15
C SER A 197 6.43 21.73 -10.55
N ASP A 198 6.29 23.03 -10.72
CA ASP A 198 6.11 23.70 -12.01
C ASP A 198 7.34 23.52 -12.93
N ILE A 199 8.54 23.47 -12.33
CA ILE A 199 9.81 23.32 -13.06
C ILE A 199 9.85 22.00 -13.85
N ARG A 200 9.07 20.98 -13.44
CA ARG A 200 9.01 19.69 -14.13
C ARG A 200 8.57 19.76 -15.60
N ALA A 201 7.88 20.84 -15.99
CA ALA A 201 7.52 21.11 -17.37
C ALA A 201 8.73 21.34 -18.29
N HIS A 202 9.88 21.74 -17.74
CA HIS A 202 11.10 22.03 -18.51
C HIS A 202 11.99 20.80 -18.74
N TYR A 203 11.75 19.69 -18.03
CA TYR A 203 12.61 18.51 -18.08
C TYR A 203 12.08 17.37 -18.97
N GLN A 204 11.06 17.64 -19.78
CA GLN A 204 10.48 16.67 -20.72
C GLN A 204 11.04 16.90 -22.12
N GLY A 205 11.55 15.85 -22.77
CA GLY A 205 12.02 15.93 -24.16
C GLY A 205 10.88 16.16 -25.15
N VAL A 206 9.76 15.46 -24.98
CA VAL A 206 8.52 15.69 -25.74
C VAL A 206 7.51 16.36 -24.82
N LYS A 207 7.02 17.54 -25.20
CA LYS A 207 6.01 18.32 -24.43
C LYS A 207 4.63 17.65 -24.49
N LYS A 208 4.49 16.52 -23.80
CA LYS A 208 3.24 15.76 -23.70
C LYS A 208 2.69 15.86 -22.29
N GLY A 209 1.41 16.20 -22.18
CA GLY A 209 0.73 16.21 -20.88
C GLY A 209 0.74 14.82 -20.23
N ARG A 210 0.69 14.79 -18.89
CA ARG A 210 0.68 13.55 -18.11
C ARG A 210 0.02 13.72 -16.76
N ARG A 211 -0.59 12.63 -16.29
CA ARG A 211 -1.10 12.50 -14.92
C ARG A 211 -0.10 11.72 -14.07
N SER A 212 0.07 12.11 -12.81
CA SER A 212 1.05 11.49 -11.92
C SER A 212 0.69 10.08 -11.43
N ASP A 213 -0.52 9.60 -11.71
CA ASP A 213 -0.98 8.22 -11.48
C ASP A 213 -0.69 7.28 -12.68
N SER A 214 -0.09 7.78 -13.75
CA SER A 214 0.22 7.00 -14.96
C SER A 214 1.41 6.04 -14.83
N GLY A 215 2.09 6.01 -13.67
CA GLY A 215 3.25 5.14 -13.42
C GLY A 215 4.56 5.65 -14.02
N HIS A 216 4.64 6.91 -14.43
CA HIS A 216 5.85 7.47 -15.03
C HIS A 216 7.01 7.52 -14.03
N ALA A 217 8.22 7.14 -14.46
CA ALA A 217 9.37 6.91 -13.59
C ALA A 217 9.81 8.14 -12.75
N ALA A 218 9.52 9.35 -13.23
CA ALA A 218 9.80 10.62 -12.55
C ALA A 218 8.68 11.12 -11.61
N ASP A 219 7.59 10.38 -11.41
CA ASP A 219 6.54 10.72 -10.44
C ASP A 219 6.85 10.08 -9.09
N ARG A 220 7.87 10.61 -8.38
CA ARG A 220 8.45 9.95 -7.20
C ARG A 220 8.44 10.80 -5.94
N LEU A 221 8.42 12.12 -6.05
CA LEU A 221 8.54 13.03 -4.92
C LEU A 221 7.39 14.03 -4.86
N PHE A 222 7.16 14.57 -3.67
CA PHE A 222 6.23 15.65 -3.41
C PHE A 222 6.97 16.78 -2.68
N LYS A 223 6.70 18.02 -3.09
CA LYS A 223 7.27 19.23 -2.49
C LYS A 223 6.33 19.73 -1.41
N THR A 224 6.79 19.71 -0.16
CA THR A 224 6.02 20.15 1.00
C THR A 224 6.52 21.51 1.52
N PHE A 225 5.60 22.24 2.15
CA PHE A 225 5.84 23.56 2.73
C PHE A 225 5.51 23.49 4.21
N SER A 226 6.50 23.74 5.08
CA SER A 226 6.23 23.91 6.50
C SER A 226 5.78 25.34 6.76
N PHE A 227 4.68 25.53 7.50
CA PHE A 227 4.23 26.86 7.93
C PHE A 227 5.20 27.53 8.93
N SER A 228 6.07 26.76 9.58
CA SER A 228 7.03 27.25 10.58
C SER A 228 8.45 27.47 10.03
N GLU A 229 8.78 26.90 8.87
CA GLU A 229 10.08 27.03 8.22
C GLU A 229 9.90 27.53 6.79
N THR A 230 10.52 28.66 6.44
CA THR A 230 10.53 29.23 5.08
C THR A 230 11.23 28.35 4.02
N LYS A 231 11.53 27.09 4.34
CA LYS A 231 12.35 26.19 3.52
C LYS A 231 11.51 25.09 2.91
N VAL A 232 11.64 24.95 1.60
CA VAL A 232 11.09 23.84 0.81
C VAL A 232 11.67 22.52 1.29
N ARG A 233 10.81 21.52 1.50
CA ARG A 233 11.20 20.13 1.76
C ARG A 233 10.60 19.19 0.72
N TYR A 234 11.18 18.01 0.59
CA TYR A 234 10.78 16.98 -0.37
C TYR A 234 10.54 15.65 0.35
N GLU A 235 9.50 14.93 -0.05
CA GLU A 235 9.14 13.63 0.53
C GLU A 235 8.67 12.64 -0.55
N PRO A 236 8.62 11.33 -0.28
CA PRO A 236 8.09 10.36 -1.23
C PRO A 236 6.67 10.69 -1.68
N TYR A 237 6.44 10.69 -3.00
CA TYR A 237 5.11 10.89 -3.56
C TYR A 237 4.26 9.63 -3.43
N ILE A 238 3.17 9.80 -2.72
CA ILE A 238 2.08 8.84 -2.58
C ILE A 238 0.82 9.50 -3.16
N PRO A 239 0.31 9.07 -4.33
CA PRO A 239 -0.88 9.66 -4.97
C PRO A 239 -2.10 9.75 -4.04
N GLU A 240 -2.25 8.77 -3.16
CA GLU A 240 -3.34 8.65 -2.20
C GLU A 240 -3.27 9.70 -1.08
N VAL A 241 -2.08 10.28 -0.84
CA VAL A 241 -1.84 11.31 0.19
C VAL A 241 -1.82 12.70 -0.41
N HIS A 242 -1.07 12.83 -1.49
CA HIS A 242 -0.74 14.13 -2.07
C HIS A 242 -1.70 14.52 -3.19
N GLY A 243 -2.65 13.63 -3.52
CA GLY A 243 -3.53 13.72 -4.68
C GLY A 243 -2.80 13.49 -6.00
N VAL A 244 -3.57 13.22 -7.04
CA VAL A 244 -3.04 13.12 -8.41
C VAL A 244 -2.77 14.52 -8.95
N TRP A 245 -1.67 14.71 -9.66
CA TRP A 245 -1.25 15.95 -10.27
C TRP A 245 -1.22 15.80 -11.79
N ILE A 246 -1.67 16.84 -12.48
CA ILE A 246 -1.77 16.94 -13.93
C ILE A 246 -0.73 17.94 -14.40
N LEU A 247 0.13 17.51 -15.32
CA LEU A 247 0.95 18.37 -16.15
C LEU A 247 0.28 18.46 -17.53
N GLU A 248 -0.08 19.67 -17.95
CA GLU A 248 -0.62 19.95 -19.28
C GLU A 248 0.21 21.01 -19.97
N TYR A 249 0.22 21.02 -21.30
CA TYR A 249 0.86 22.07 -22.09
C TYR A 249 -0.22 22.80 -22.87
N ASP A 250 -0.16 24.13 -22.89
CA ASP A 250 -0.99 24.94 -23.78
C ASP A 250 -0.50 24.85 -25.24
N PHE A 251 -1.23 25.50 -26.16
CA PHE A 251 -0.85 25.55 -27.58
C PHE A 251 0.47 26.28 -27.85
N ALA A 252 0.95 27.12 -26.92
CA ALA A 252 2.25 27.77 -26.99
C ALA A 252 3.38 26.89 -26.39
N GLY A 253 3.03 25.71 -25.86
CA GLY A 253 3.96 24.78 -25.23
C GLY A 253 4.40 25.22 -23.83
N ASN A 254 3.64 26.07 -23.14
CA ASN A 254 3.84 26.38 -21.72
C ASN A 254 3.18 25.30 -20.88
N GLY A 255 3.98 24.69 -20.00
CA GLY A 255 3.49 23.65 -19.10
C GLY A 255 2.82 24.25 -17.86
N LYS A 256 1.66 23.71 -17.48
CA LYS A 256 0.97 24.02 -16.24
C LYS A 256 0.84 22.76 -15.40
N VAL A 257 1.18 22.86 -14.13
CA VAL A 257 1.02 21.80 -13.15
C VAL A 257 -0.09 22.18 -12.19
N TYR A 258 -1.07 21.30 -12.01
CA TYR A 258 -2.17 21.50 -11.08
C TYR A 258 -2.65 20.17 -10.51
N GLN A 259 -3.23 20.19 -9.31
CA GLN A 259 -3.79 18.99 -8.72
C GLN A 259 -5.07 18.60 -9.49
N ALA A 260 -5.17 17.34 -9.91
CA ALA A 260 -6.37 16.79 -10.51
C ALA A 260 -7.54 17.00 -9.54
N PRO A 261 -8.74 17.38 -10.03
CA PRO A 261 -9.94 17.41 -9.20
C PRO A 261 -10.11 16.03 -8.54
N GLN A 262 -10.02 15.97 -7.22
CA GLN A 262 -10.16 14.72 -6.49
C GLN A 262 -11.60 14.22 -6.67
N THR A 263 -11.78 13.04 -7.25
CA THR A 263 -13.04 12.31 -7.10
C THR A 263 -13.21 11.95 -5.63
N LEU A 264 -14.45 11.88 -5.14
CA LEU A 264 -14.78 11.67 -3.71
C LEU A 264 -14.01 10.51 -3.04
N ILE A 265 -13.61 9.50 -3.80
CA ILE A 265 -12.83 8.34 -3.35
C ILE A 265 -11.40 8.73 -2.90
N ALA A 266 -10.75 9.68 -3.56
CA ALA A 266 -9.42 10.16 -3.20
C ALA A 266 -9.45 11.15 -2.02
N HIS A 267 -10.54 11.90 -1.88
CA HIS A 267 -10.75 12.81 -0.74
C HIS A 267 -10.87 12.02 0.58
N ALA A 268 -11.61 10.91 0.57
CA ALA A 268 -11.75 10.04 1.74
C ALA A 268 -10.47 9.29 2.13
N ALA A 269 -9.57 9.03 1.19
CA ALA A 269 -8.24 8.49 1.48
C ALA A 269 -7.31 9.53 2.13
N THR A 270 -7.50 10.82 1.80
CA THR A 270 -6.74 11.95 2.36
C THR A 270 -7.20 12.28 3.79
N LEU A 271 -8.53 12.29 4.03
CA LEU A 271 -9.10 12.46 5.37
C LEU A 271 -8.69 11.34 6.33
N ALA A 272 -8.62 10.10 5.84
CA ALA A 272 -8.20 8.92 6.60
C ALA A 272 -6.79 9.00 7.20
N ARG A 273 -5.90 9.83 6.63
CA ARG A 273 -4.53 10.00 7.14
C ARG A 273 -4.38 11.15 8.12
N ARG A 274 -5.24 12.18 8.06
CA ARG A 274 -5.18 13.33 8.97
C ARG A 274 -5.52 12.98 10.43
N GLU A 275 -6.35 11.97 10.66
CA GLU A 275 -6.70 11.49 12.01
C GLU A 275 -5.66 10.54 12.62
N VAL A 276 -4.82 9.90 11.79
CA VAL A 276 -3.79 8.94 12.24
C VAL A 276 -2.65 9.61 13.00
N ASP A 277 -2.37 10.88 12.71
CA ASP A 277 -1.30 11.64 13.37
C ASP A 277 -1.73 12.19 14.77
N ALA A 278 -2.99 12.00 15.19
CA ALA A 278 -3.56 12.70 16.35
C ALA A 278 -3.72 11.87 17.65
N ILE A 279 -3.39 10.57 17.69
CA ILE A 279 -3.66 9.73 18.89
C ILE A 279 -2.42 8.94 19.34
N GLU A 280 -1.71 9.46 20.34
CA GLU A 280 -0.61 8.79 21.06
C GLU A 280 -0.98 8.48 22.53
N MET A 281 -0.59 7.27 23.00
CA MET A 281 -0.44 6.75 24.41
C MET A 281 -1.74 6.36 25.20
N ALA A 282 -1.87 5.30 26.06
CA ALA A 282 -1.10 4.21 26.72
C ALA A 282 -2.12 3.21 27.42
N PRO A 283 -1.83 2.27 28.37
CA PRO A 283 -0.76 1.25 28.58
C PRO A 283 -1.28 -0.23 28.63
N ILE A 284 -0.40 -1.15 29.05
CA ILE A 284 -0.34 -2.63 28.89
C ILE A 284 -0.96 -3.42 30.06
N ASP A 285 -1.74 -4.48 29.79
CA ASP A 285 -1.58 -5.80 30.45
C ASP A 285 -2.28 -6.97 29.69
N SER A 286 -1.73 -8.17 29.90
CA SER A 286 -2.16 -9.54 29.59
C SER A 286 -1.51 -10.27 28.39
N GLU A 287 -1.03 -11.47 28.69
CA GLU A 287 -0.24 -12.43 27.91
C GLU A 287 -0.89 -12.86 26.58
N LEU A 288 -0.88 -11.96 25.60
CA LEU A 288 -0.92 -12.28 24.19
C LEU A 288 0.24 -11.53 23.56
N ASP A 289 1.23 -12.30 23.07
CA ASP A 289 2.46 -11.84 22.40
C ASP A 289 2.27 -10.48 21.73
N GLY A 290 2.94 -9.45 22.26
CA GLY A 290 2.75 -8.05 21.86
C GLY A 290 2.89 -7.85 20.35
N ARG A 291 3.64 -8.74 19.68
CA ARG A 291 3.78 -8.76 18.22
C ARG A 291 2.50 -9.23 17.51
N LYS A 292 1.84 -10.30 17.98
CA LYS A 292 0.55 -10.77 17.44
C LYS A 292 -0.56 -9.78 17.73
N ARG A 293 -0.56 -9.14 18.89
CA ARG A 293 -1.54 -8.12 19.27
C ARG A 293 -1.37 -6.85 18.42
N VAL A 294 -0.14 -6.39 18.23
CA VAL A 294 0.17 -5.28 17.31
C VAL A 294 -0.14 -5.64 15.86
N LEU A 295 0.14 -6.86 15.39
CA LEU A 295 -0.17 -7.30 14.03
C LEU A 295 -1.67 -7.48 13.78
N MET A 296 -2.41 -8.02 14.75
CA MET A 296 -3.87 -8.17 14.66
C MET A 296 -4.55 -6.81 14.82
N GLN A 297 -4.03 -5.93 15.66
CA GLN A 297 -4.45 -4.53 15.71
C GLN A 297 -4.08 -3.79 14.43
N VAL A 298 -2.91 -3.99 13.82
CA VAL A 298 -2.51 -3.37 12.54
C VAL A 298 -3.33 -3.92 11.37
N ALA A 299 -3.67 -5.21 11.37
CA ALA A 299 -4.52 -5.84 10.35
C ALA A 299 -6.00 -5.46 10.52
N MET A 300 -6.50 -5.39 11.76
CA MET A 300 -7.82 -4.84 12.07
C MET A 300 -7.86 -3.35 11.74
N ARG A 301 -6.83 -2.58 12.09
CA ARG A 301 -6.66 -1.17 11.73
C ARG A 301 -6.67 -0.99 10.21
N GLN A 302 -5.77 -1.61 9.45
CA GLN A 302 -5.75 -1.47 7.98
C GLN A 302 -7.04 -1.97 7.31
N GLY A 303 -7.66 -3.02 7.84
CA GLY A 303 -8.96 -3.50 7.37
C GLY A 303 -10.12 -2.55 7.67
N GLN A 304 -10.19 -2.02 8.89
CA GLN A 304 -11.25 -1.15 9.38
C GLN A 304 -11.07 0.30 8.89
N PHE A 305 -9.83 0.75 8.67
CA PHE A 305 -9.47 2.05 8.11
C PHE A 305 -9.76 2.13 6.60
N ASN A 306 -9.54 1.05 5.84
CA ASN A 306 -10.03 0.98 4.46
C ASN A 306 -11.57 0.94 4.39
N PHE A 307 -12.23 0.29 5.35
CA PHE A 307 -13.68 0.18 5.39
C PHE A 307 -14.38 1.49 5.78
N ARG A 308 -13.86 2.20 6.80
CA ARG A 308 -14.40 3.50 7.23
C ARG A 308 -14.39 4.53 6.11
N SER A 309 -13.28 4.64 5.39
CA SER A 309 -13.17 5.55 4.24
C SER A 309 -14.15 5.19 3.12
N LEU A 310 -14.30 3.90 2.80
CA LEU A 310 -15.29 3.45 1.82
C LEU A 310 -16.71 3.86 2.23
N MET A 311 -17.01 3.82 3.53
CA MET A 311 -18.34 4.20 4.05
C MET A 311 -18.58 5.69 4.11
N LEU A 312 -17.58 6.49 4.47
CA LEU A 312 -17.64 7.95 4.37
C LEU A 312 -17.95 8.39 2.94
N VAL A 313 -17.34 7.76 1.93
CA VAL A 313 -17.64 8.06 0.51
C VAL A 313 -19.03 7.61 0.12
N ALA A 314 -19.38 6.36 0.40
CA ALA A 314 -20.65 5.79 -0.04
C ALA A 314 -21.86 6.59 0.49
N TYR A 315 -21.75 7.10 1.72
CA TYR A 315 -22.81 7.85 2.39
C TYR A 315 -22.60 9.38 2.34
N GLU A 316 -21.64 9.87 1.56
CA GLU A 316 -21.36 11.31 1.39
C GLU A 316 -21.20 12.03 2.74
N GLU A 317 -20.44 11.40 3.64
CA GLU A 317 -20.10 11.91 4.98
C GLU A 317 -21.31 12.19 5.86
N LYS A 318 -22.42 11.47 5.67
CA LYS A 318 -23.64 11.60 6.46
C LYS A 318 -24.07 10.31 7.09
N CYS A 319 -24.48 10.37 8.35
CA CYS A 319 -25.12 9.24 9.01
C CYS A 319 -26.35 8.78 8.23
N ALA A 320 -26.43 7.49 7.91
CA ALA A 320 -27.53 6.87 7.20
C ALA A 320 -28.89 7.08 7.92
N VAL A 321 -28.89 7.13 9.24
CA VAL A 321 -30.11 7.25 10.07
C VAL A 321 -30.45 8.72 10.37
N THR A 322 -29.48 9.49 10.85
CA THR A 322 -29.75 10.83 11.41
C THR A 322 -29.48 11.97 10.44
N GLY A 323 -28.77 11.70 9.34
CA GLY A 323 -28.27 12.73 8.43
C GLY A 323 -27.15 13.60 9.01
N CYS A 324 -26.67 13.31 10.24
CA CYS A 324 -25.55 14.02 10.87
C CYS A 324 -24.32 14.01 9.94
N SER A 325 -23.76 15.19 9.68
CA SER A 325 -22.60 15.38 8.79
C SER A 325 -21.31 15.76 9.53
N THR A 326 -21.30 15.63 10.86
CA THR A 326 -20.10 15.86 11.67
C THR A 326 -19.26 14.59 11.61
N VAL A 327 -18.27 14.58 10.70
CA VAL A 327 -17.46 13.39 10.38
C VAL A 327 -16.82 12.73 11.61
N ASP A 328 -16.35 13.55 12.56
CA ASP A 328 -15.67 13.09 13.78
C ASP A 328 -16.53 12.16 14.66
N VAL A 329 -17.86 12.27 14.59
CA VAL A 329 -18.79 11.41 15.35
C VAL A 329 -19.42 10.30 14.51
N LEU A 330 -19.04 10.19 13.23
CA LEU A 330 -19.49 9.11 12.36
C LEU A 330 -18.58 7.89 12.55
N GLU A 331 -19.14 6.70 12.38
CA GLU A 331 -18.51 5.40 12.50
C GLU A 331 -19.01 4.47 11.40
N ALA A 332 -18.13 3.61 10.89
CA ALA A 332 -18.49 2.61 9.90
C ALA A 332 -18.85 1.32 10.61
N ALA A 333 -20.15 1.03 10.65
CA ALA A 333 -20.72 -0.16 11.23
C ALA A 333 -20.72 -1.29 10.21
N HIS A 334 -20.14 -2.43 10.57
CA HIS A 334 -20.31 -3.65 9.79
C HIS A 334 -21.69 -4.25 10.08
N ILE A 335 -22.42 -4.66 9.05
CA ILE A 335 -23.70 -5.36 9.22
C ILE A 335 -23.43 -6.81 9.67
N ILE A 336 -22.53 -7.50 8.97
CA ILE A 336 -21.96 -8.78 9.41
C ILE A 336 -20.57 -8.51 9.98
N PRO A 337 -20.26 -8.99 11.21
CA PRO A 337 -18.98 -8.77 11.85
C PRO A 337 -17.79 -9.15 10.97
N TYR A 338 -16.70 -8.39 11.12
CA TYR A 338 -15.47 -8.59 10.37
C TYR A 338 -14.92 -10.02 10.50
N ARG A 339 -14.61 -10.65 9.36
CA ARG A 339 -13.97 -11.99 9.27
C ARG A 339 -12.74 -12.02 8.37
N GLY A 340 -12.18 -10.86 8.04
CA GLY A 340 -11.08 -10.68 7.09
C GLY A 340 -11.39 -9.65 6.00
N ILE A 341 -10.40 -9.30 5.18
CA ILE A 341 -10.52 -8.21 4.19
C ILE A 341 -11.69 -8.36 3.20
N HIS A 342 -12.09 -9.59 2.90
CA HIS A 342 -13.24 -9.91 2.04
C HIS A 342 -14.60 -9.46 2.62
N THR A 343 -14.67 -9.19 3.93
CA THR A 343 -15.88 -8.65 4.61
C THR A 343 -15.95 -7.11 4.60
N ASN A 344 -14.88 -6.43 4.17
CA ASN A 344 -14.82 -4.97 4.03
C ASN A 344 -15.41 -4.54 2.68
N ARG A 345 -16.71 -4.73 2.54
CA ARG A 345 -17.48 -4.34 1.36
C ARG A 345 -18.53 -3.32 1.74
N THR A 346 -18.75 -2.34 0.88
CA THR A 346 -19.74 -1.27 1.08
C THR A 346 -21.15 -1.81 1.29
N ASP A 347 -21.54 -2.89 0.62
CA ASP A 347 -22.82 -3.59 0.81
C ASP A 347 -22.94 -4.35 2.15
N ASN A 348 -21.85 -4.44 2.92
CA ASN A 348 -21.81 -4.99 4.27
C ASN A 348 -21.65 -3.88 5.34
N GLY A 349 -21.96 -2.63 5.03
CA GLY A 349 -21.78 -1.53 5.97
C GLY A 349 -22.83 -0.43 5.97
N LEU A 350 -22.86 0.27 7.09
CA LEU A 350 -23.62 1.49 7.32
C LEU A 350 -22.68 2.55 7.90
N LEU A 351 -22.83 3.80 7.47
CA LEU A 351 -22.18 4.93 8.14
C LEU A 351 -23.14 5.51 9.17
N LEU A 352 -22.81 5.40 10.46
CA LEU A 352 -23.71 5.73 11.57
C LEU A 352 -23.05 6.76 12.49
N ARG A 353 -23.85 7.59 13.17
CA ARG A 353 -23.33 8.38 14.30
C ARG A 353 -23.01 7.42 15.46
N SER A 354 -21.99 7.69 16.26
CA SER A 354 -21.45 6.77 17.27
C SER A 354 -22.49 6.21 18.26
N ASP A 355 -23.45 7.04 18.67
CA ASP A 355 -24.59 6.62 19.51
C ASP A 355 -25.52 5.64 18.78
N ILE A 356 -25.84 5.91 17.51
CA ILE A 356 -26.66 5.04 16.65
C ILE A 356 -25.93 3.73 16.34
N HIS A 357 -24.62 3.78 16.11
CA HIS A 357 -23.79 2.59 15.92
C HIS A 357 -23.81 1.70 17.17
N THR A 358 -23.64 2.30 18.35
CA THR A 358 -23.74 1.59 19.63
C THR A 358 -25.08 0.87 19.77
N LEU A 359 -26.20 1.54 19.46
CA LEU A 359 -27.53 0.93 19.51
C LEU A 359 -27.73 -0.18 18.47
N PHE A 360 -27.12 -0.02 17.30
CA PHE A 360 -27.14 -1.02 16.23
C PHE A 360 -26.42 -2.30 16.67
N ASP A 361 -25.19 -2.18 17.17
CA ASP A 361 -24.38 -3.30 17.66
C ASP A 361 -25.02 -4.02 18.86
N MET A 362 -25.73 -3.27 19.72
CA MET A 362 -26.47 -3.83 20.86
C MET A 362 -27.79 -4.51 20.47
N GLY A 363 -28.16 -4.51 19.19
CA GLY A 363 -29.44 -5.03 18.72
C GLY A 363 -30.66 -4.23 19.19
N ARG A 364 -30.43 -3.02 19.72
CA ARG A 364 -31.49 -2.10 20.19
C ARG A 364 -32.07 -1.28 19.03
N LEU A 365 -31.31 -1.15 17.95
CA LEU A 365 -31.71 -0.54 16.68
C LEU A 365 -31.36 -1.50 15.54
N TRP A 366 -32.26 -1.67 14.57
CA TRP A 366 -31.95 -2.41 13.34
C TRP A 366 -32.62 -1.78 12.13
N ILE A 367 -32.20 -2.21 10.93
CA ILE A 367 -32.78 -1.77 9.66
C ILE A 367 -33.65 -2.90 9.12
N ASP A 368 -34.93 -2.61 8.86
CA ASP A 368 -35.86 -3.53 8.23
C ASP A 368 -35.41 -3.80 6.77
N PRO A 369 -35.06 -5.04 6.40
CA PRO A 369 -34.49 -5.36 5.10
C PRO A 369 -35.48 -5.18 3.92
N LYS A 370 -36.79 -5.11 4.19
CA LYS A 370 -37.82 -4.93 3.16
C LYS A 370 -38.11 -3.46 2.91
N THR A 371 -38.14 -2.66 3.98
CA THR A 371 -38.56 -1.26 3.92
C THR A 371 -37.40 -0.26 3.98
N MET A 372 -36.20 -0.72 4.35
CA MET A 372 -35.02 0.11 4.66
C MET A 372 -35.33 1.19 5.69
N ALA A 373 -36.22 0.87 6.63
CA ALA A 373 -36.61 1.75 7.71
C ALA A 373 -35.99 1.29 9.03
N VAL A 374 -35.65 2.24 9.87
CA VAL A 374 -35.17 1.99 11.23
C VAL A 374 -36.29 1.40 12.08
N ARG A 375 -35.91 0.46 12.94
CA ARG A 375 -36.74 -0.12 13.99
C ARG A 375 -35.95 -0.13 15.30
N LEU A 376 -36.65 0.10 16.39
CA LEU A 376 -36.11 0.14 17.74
C LEU A 376 -36.76 -0.91 18.63
N ALA A 377 -36.00 -1.35 19.63
CA ALA A 377 -36.53 -2.22 20.68
C ALA A 377 -37.66 -1.50 21.44
N SER A 378 -38.64 -2.28 21.92
CA SER A 378 -39.86 -1.73 22.54
C SER A 378 -39.59 -0.97 23.84
N ASP A 379 -38.52 -1.31 24.55
CA ASP A 379 -38.04 -0.64 25.76
C ASP A 379 -37.42 0.74 25.49
N MET A 380 -37.14 1.08 24.22
CA MET A 380 -36.68 2.41 23.80
C MET A 380 -37.81 3.42 23.58
N LYS A 381 -39.08 3.01 23.76
CA LYS A 381 -40.23 3.88 23.60
C LYS A 381 -40.16 5.05 24.60
N ASN A 382 -40.35 6.27 24.10
CA ASN A 382 -40.21 7.54 24.82
C ASN A 382 -38.77 7.97 25.16
N THR A 383 -37.75 7.33 24.60
CA THR A 383 -36.37 7.87 24.63
C THR A 383 -36.17 8.89 23.52
N ASP A 384 -35.09 9.68 23.61
CA ASP A 384 -34.70 10.65 22.57
C ASP A 384 -34.43 9.99 21.21
N TYR A 385 -34.20 8.68 21.16
CA TYR A 385 -33.96 7.93 19.93
C TYR A 385 -35.24 7.51 19.21
N TRP A 386 -36.40 7.53 19.89
CA TRP A 386 -37.67 7.06 19.32
C TRP A 386 -38.11 7.86 18.09
N GLN A 387 -37.61 9.09 17.93
CA GLN A 387 -37.81 9.90 16.73
C GLN A 387 -37.30 9.25 15.44
N TYR A 388 -36.39 8.27 15.54
CA TYR A 388 -35.87 7.52 14.39
C TYR A 388 -36.71 6.28 14.05
N GLU A 389 -37.66 5.87 14.90
CA GLU A 389 -38.55 4.75 14.61
C GLU A 389 -39.32 4.97 13.29
N GLY A 390 -39.21 4.03 12.36
CA GLY A 390 -39.90 4.11 11.07
C GLY A 390 -39.25 5.02 10.04
N VAL A 391 -38.20 5.77 10.40
CA VAL A 391 -37.47 6.64 9.46
C VAL A 391 -36.74 5.79 8.44
N LYS A 392 -36.90 6.11 7.14
CA LYS A 392 -36.13 5.47 6.07
C LYS A 392 -34.69 5.97 6.10
N ILE A 393 -33.73 5.03 6.08
CA ILE A 393 -32.33 5.40 6.02
C ILE A 393 -31.99 6.04 4.67
N SER A 394 -31.04 6.95 4.69
CA SER A 394 -30.36 7.43 3.48
C SER A 394 -29.53 6.29 2.90
N LEU A 395 -29.64 6.07 1.59
CA LEU A 395 -28.92 5.02 0.88
C LEU A 395 -27.80 5.64 0.03
N PRO A 396 -26.68 4.93 -0.18
CA PRO A 396 -25.65 5.36 -1.12
C PRO A 396 -26.20 5.62 -2.53
N LYS A 397 -25.58 6.55 -3.26
CA LYS A 397 -25.96 6.86 -4.65
C LYS A 397 -25.84 5.65 -5.57
N SER A 398 -24.83 4.83 -5.36
CA SER A 398 -24.59 3.62 -6.13
C SER A 398 -25.31 2.44 -5.50
N ARG A 399 -26.12 1.73 -6.30
CA ARG A 399 -26.92 0.59 -5.85
C ARG A 399 -26.08 -0.60 -5.39
N ASN A 400 -24.85 -0.72 -5.89
CA ASN A 400 -23.92 -1.78 -5.49
C ASN A 400 -23.41 -1.60 -4.05
N ASP A 401 -23.53 -0.38 -3.50
CA ASP A 401 -23.09 -0.04 -2.15
C ASP A 401 -24.25 -0.08 -1.15
N TRP A 402 -25.45 -0.44 -1.59
CA TRP A 402 -26.61 -0.52 -0.71
C TRP A 402 -26.43 -1.65 0.31
N PRO A 403 -26.90 -1.45 1.57
CA PRO A 403 -26.95 -2.50 2.56
C PRO A 403 -27.62 -3.75 2.01
N ASN A 404 -26.90 -4.86 2.00
CA ASN A 404 -27.42 -6.11 1.47
C ASN A 404 -28.57 -6.61 2.35
N PRO A 405 -29.79 -6.81 1.82
CA PRO A 405 -30.93 -7.25 2.62
C PRO A 405 -30.68 -8.56 3.35
N LYS A 406 -29.87 -9.48 2.79
CA LYS A 406 -29.53 -10.75 3.45
C LYS A 406 -28.64 -10.53 4.67
N HIS A 407 -27.72 -9.56 4.62
CA HIS A 407 -26.87 -9.21 5.75
C HIS A 407 -27.70 -8.59 6.88
N LEU A 408 -28.64 -7.70 6.53
CA LEU A 408 -29.55 -7.08 7.50
C LEU A 408 -30.45 -8.12 8.20
N THR A 409 -31.02 -9.07 7.45
CA THR A 409 -31.78 -10.19 8.04
C THR A 409 -30.93 -10.98 9.03
N LYS A 410 -29.70 -11.32 8.62
CA LYS A 410 -28.74 -12.07 9.44
C LYS A 410 -28.36 -11.31 10.72
N HIS A 411 -28.14 -10.00 10.64
CA HIS A 411 -27.89 -9.14 11.80
C HIS A 411 -29.05 -9.19 12.81
N ILE A 412 -30.30 -9.14 12.34
CA ILE A 412 -31.49 -9.24 13.21
C ILE A 412 -31.56 -10.61 13.90
N GLU A 413 -31.29 -11.69 13.17
CA GLU A 413 -31.25 -13.05 13.72
C GLU A 413 -30.18 -13.20 14.81
N ASP A 414 -28.98 -12.67 14.56
CA ASP A 414 -27.83 -12.77 15.47
C ASP A 414 -27.98 -11.81 16.69
N SER A 415 -28.76 -10.73 16.56
CA SER A 415 -29.01 -9.73 17.62
C SER A 415 -30.26 -10.00 18.46
N SER A 416 -31.12 -10.93 18.03
CA SER A 416 -32.29 -11.33 18.82
C SER A 416 -31.80 -12.17 20.01
N PRO A 417 -32.16 -11.84 21.26
CA PRO A 417 -31.97 -12.79 22.34
C PRO A 417 -32.72 -14.07 21.94
N ALA A 418 -32.07 -15.23 22.11
CA ALA A 418 -32.73 -16.51 21.96
C ALA A 418 -34.09 -16.43 22.70
N LYS A 419 -35.16 -16.71 21.94
CA LYS A 419 -36.58 -16.55 22.28
C LYS A 419 -36.93 -16.71 23.77
#